data_AF-A0A0F8T4K1-F1
#
_entry.id   AF-A0A0F8T4K1-F1
#
_cell.length_a   1.000
_cell.length_b   1.000
_cell.length_c   1.000
_cell.angle_alpha   90.00
_cell.angle_beta   90.00
_cell.angle_gamma   90.00
#
_symmetry.space_group_name_H-M   'P 1'
#
loop_
_entity.id
_entity.type
_entity.pdbx_description
1 polymer ?
#
loop_
_entity_poly.entity_id
_entity_poly.type
_entity_poly.pdbx_seq_one_letter_code
_entity_poly.pdbx_strand_id
1 'polypeptide(L)'
;MTDEREIRSESIEKLFLKFVFPATIGLIVAGIQGVIDGFFIGNAVGSQGLAGVTLAFPALIVVVAVGHMIGIGTSSLVALARGRGDLQEAIRLVHNAFPLLLLVGIGLTAFGLAFSDSYLLLLGASGAVFAMANAYLKVLFAGSVFMLLAIALDPLVRNDGKPGFAMICMVVGVLINLVLDYIFVMRMGMGVTGAAIATVIAFSLSGILLSLYFFSRWAGLRLKYRAFCLEPGTIFRIMKVGLPSFAMQFSTSFLLFTNNYMLLKYC
;
A
#
# COMPACT_ATOMS: atom_id res chain seq x y z
N MET A 1 -1.24 -2.63 -26.61
CA MET A 1 -2.57 -2.95 -27.16
C MET A 1 -2.99 -4.35 -26.73
N THR A 2 -3.08 -4.61 -25.42
CA THR A 2 -3.88 -5.76 -24.94
C THR A 2 -5.34 -5.31 -25.03
N ASP A 3 -6.15 -6.17 -25.59
CA ASP A 3 -7.15 -5.81 -26.58
C ASP A 3 -8.51 -5.57 -25.89
N GLU A 4 -9.12 -4.38 -26.06
CA GLU A 4 -10.54 -4.18 -25.69
C GLU A 4 -11.43 -5.21 -26.40
N ARG A 5 -10.96 -5.79 -27.52
CA ARG A 5 -11.63 -6.92 -28.18
C ARG A 5 -11.47 -8.23 -27.41
N GLU A 6 -10.37 -8.50 -26.72
CA GLU A 6 -10.14 -9.75 -25.97
C GLU A 6 -11.06 -9.83 -24.73
N ILE A 7 -11.24 -8.70 -24.02
CA ILE A 7 -12.20 -8.61 -22.89
C ILE A 7 -13.66 -8.78 -23.37
N ARG A 8 -13.96 -8.35 -24.61
CA ARG A 8 -15.29 -8.47 -25.22
C ARG A 8 -15.53 -9.79 -25.95
N SER A 9 -14.48 -10.55 -26.30
CA SER A 9 -14.57 -11.77 -27.12
C SER A 9 -14.27 -13.06 -26.37
N GLU A 10 -13.53 -13.00 -25.25
CA GLU A 10 -13.29 -14.16 -24.39
C GLU A 10 -14.55 -14.52 -23.59
N SER A 11 -14.70 -15.82 -23.26
CA SER A 11 -15.78 -16.26 -22.38
C SER A 11 -15.62 -15.62 -21.00
N ILE A 12 -16.75 -15.27 -20.37
CA ILE A 12 -16.80 -14.68 -19.03
C ILE A 12 -16.00 -15.52 -18.02
N GLU A 13 -16.04 -16.86 -18.16
CA GLU A 13 -15.29 -17.79 -17.32
C GLU A 13 -13.76 -17.61 -17.43
N LYS A 14 -13.22 -17.49 -18.65
CA LYS A 14 -11.78 -17.30 -18.87
C LYS A 14 -11.33 -15.96 -18.31
N LEU A 15 -12.11 -14.91 -18.55
CA LEU A 15 -11.82 -13.58 -18.03
C LEU A 15 -11.89 -13.57 -16.49
N PHE A 16 -12.89 -14.21 -15.90
CA PHE A 16 -13.01 -14.37 -14.45
C PHE A 16 -11.76 -15.06 -13.87
N LEU A 17 -11.35 -16.20 -14.42
CA LEU A 17 -10.16 -16.93 -13.95
C LEU A 17 -8.87 -16.11 -14.11
N LYS A 18 -8.73 -15.35 -15.22
CA LYS A 18 -7.57 -14.48 -15.49
C LYS A 18 -7.40 -13.37 -14.45
N PHE A 19 -8.48 -12.92 -13.80
CA PHE A 19 -8.42 -11.89 -12.75
C PHE A 19 -8.39 -12.49 -11.34
N VAL A 20 -9.21 -13.51 -11.08
CA VAL A 20 -9.35 -14.12 -9.76
C VAL A 20 -8.09 -14.86 -9.36
N PHE A 21 -7.52 -15.68 -10.24
CA PHE A 21 -6.34 -16.48 -9.88
C PHE A 21 -5.15 -15.62 -9.44
N PRO A 22 -4.76 -14.53 -10.17
CA PRO A 22 -3.71 -13.64 -9.70
C PRO A 22 -4.05 -12.87 -8.42
N ALA A 23 -5.32 -12.51 -8.21
CA ALA A 23 -5.76 -11.82 -7.00
C ALA A 23 -5.70 -12.75 -5.77
N THR A 24 -6.17 -13.99 -5.90
CA THR A 24 -6.16 -14.99 -4.82
C THR A 24 -4.74 -15.37 -4.42
N ILE A 25 -3.85 -15.65 -5.39
CA ILE A 25 -2.43 -15.89 -5.10
C ILE A 25 -1.85 -14.69 -4.38
N GLY A 26 -2.19 -13.47 -4.83
CA GLY A 26 -1.64 -12.28 -4.22
C GLY A 26 -2.02 -12.13 -2.75
N LEU A 27 -3.28 -12.40 -2.42
CA LEU A 27 -3.77 -12.35 -1.04
C LEU A 27 -3.12 -13.43 -0.16
N ILE A 28 -2.94 -14.65 -0.68
CA ILE A 28 -2.27 -15.74 0.04
C ILE A 28 -0.83 -15.37 0.35
N VAL A 29 -0.09 -14.85 -0.64
CA VAL A 29 1.32 -14.45 -0.48
C VAL A 29 1.45 -13.31 0.54
N ALA A 30 0.57 -12.31 0.50
CA ALA A 30 0.56 -11.24 1.50
C ALA A 30 0.24 -11.73 2.91
N GLY A 31 -0.68 -12.70 3.05
CA GLY A 31 -0.99 -13.32 4.35
C GLY A 31 0.18 -14.12 4.91
N ILE A 32 0.87 -14.89 4.06
CA ILE A 32 2.07 -15.64 4.44
C ILE A 32 3.18 -14.68 4.89
N GLN A 33 3.36 -13.55 4.20
CA GLN A 33 4.35 -12.54 4.58
C GLN A 33 4.15 -12.09 6.03
N GLY A 34 2.93 -11.70 6.42
CA GLY A 34 2.66 -11.26 7.80
C GLY A 34 3.01 -12.30 8.88
N VAL A 35 2.83 -13.58 8.58
CA VAL A 35 3.23 -14.68 9.49
C VAL A 35 4.76 -14.77 9.57
N ILE A 36 5.45 -14.64 8.44
CA ILE A 36 6.91 -14.74 8.40
C ILE A 36 7.58 -13.53 9.06
N ASP A 37 7.08 -12.32 8.84
CA ASP A 37 7.58 -11.11 9.51
C ASP A 37 7.47 -11.26 11.03
N GLY A 38 6.31 -11.76 11.50
CA GLY A 38 6.10 -12.10 12.91
C GLY A 38 7.07 -13.17 13.42
N PHE A 39 7.37 -14.19 12.62
CA PHE A 39 8.35 -15.22 12.96
C PHE A 39 9.78 -14.64 13.09
N PHE A 40 10.22 -13.77 12.18
CA PHE A 40 11.55 -13.17 12.26
C PHE A 40 11.68 -12.23 13.45
N ILE A 41 10.70 -11.34 13.65
CA ILE A 41 10.73 -10.38 14.76
C ILE A 41 10.61 -11.11 16.10
N GLY A 42 9.73 -12.11 16.19
CA GLY A 42 9.56 -12.94 17.38
C GLY A 42 10.82 -13.71 17.77
N ASN A 43 11.56 -14.29 16.80
CA ASN A 43 12.80 -15.00 17.11
C ASN A 43 13.98 -14.06 17.40
N ALA A 44 14.11 -12.96 16.66
CA ALA A 44 15.27 -12.08 16.80
C ALA A 44 15.17 -11.11 17.99
N VAL A 45 13.97 -10.65 18.32
CA VAL A 45 13.73 -9.60 19.33
C VAL A 45 12.86 -10.10 20.49
N GLY A 46 12.03 -11.12 20.27
CA GLY A 46 11.13 -11.65 21.30
C GLY A 46 9.83 -10.86 21.44
N SER A 47 9.15 -11.07 22.57
CA SER A 47 7.81 -10.53 22.84
C SER A 47 7.75 -9.00 22.82
N GLN A 48 8.81 -8.31 23.25
CA GLN A 48 8.87 -6.84 23.22
C GLN A 48 8.89 -6.29 21.78
N GLY A 49 9.58 -6.97 20.86
CA GLY A 49 9.61 -6.59 19.45
C GLY A 49 8.26 -6.75 18.79
N LEU A 50 7.61 -7.90 19.02
CA LEU A 50 6.25 -8.15 18.55
C LEU A 50 5.26 -7.11 19.09
N ALA A 51 5.31 -6.81 20.39
CA ALA A 51 4.48 -5.76 20.99
C ALA A 51 4.70 -4.40 20.33
N GLY A 52 5.96 -4.01 20.09
CA GLY A 52 6.28 -2.75 19.41
C GLY A 52 5.68 -2.65 18.01
N VAL A 53 5.75 -3.72 17.22
CA VAL A 53 5.15 -3.78 15.87
C VAL A 53 3.63 -3.77 15.93
N THR A 54 3.03 -4.50 16.87
CA THR A 54 1.58 -4.53 17.07
C THR A 54 1.02 -3.15 17.42
N LEU A 55 1.74 -2.35 18.22
CA LEU A 55 1.36 -0.97 18.54
C LEU A 55 1.49 -0.03 17.34
N ALA A 56 2.45 -0.27 16.44
CA ALA A 56 2.63 0.50 15.23
C ALA A 56 1.58 0.18 14.14
N PHE A 57 0.94 -0.99 14.21
CA PHE A 57 0.09 -1.52 13.15
C PHE A 57 -1.13 -0.65 12.78
N PRO A 58 -1.87 -0.02 13.72
CA PRO A 58 -2.97 0.85 13.35
C PRO A 58 -2.52 2.05 12.52
N ALA A 59 -1.38 2.67 12.86
CA ALA A 59 -0.82 3.76 12.08
C ALA A 59 -0.46 3.33 10.64
N LEU A 60 0.05 2.11 10.46
CA LEU A 60 0.29 1.52 9.14
C LEU A 60 -1.01 1.37 8.34
N ILE A 61 -2.10 0.90 8.97
CA ILE A 61 -3.40 0.76 8.31
C ILE A 61 -3.96 2.11 7.86
N VAL A 62 -3.67 3.21 8.57
CA VAL A 62 -4.06 4.56 8.10
C VAL A 62 -3.38 4.90 6.77
N VAL A 63 -2.08 4.59 6.62
CA VAL A 63 -1.37 4.79 5.33
C VAL A 63 -2.02 3.95 4.23
N VAL A 64 -2.35 2.69 4.53
CA VAL A 64 -3.06 1.79 3.60
C VAL A 64 -4.45 2.33 3.24
N ALA A 65 -5.20 2.84 4.21
CA ALA A 65 -6.53 3.42 4.01
C ALA A 65 -6.47 4.60 3.02
N VAL A 66 -5.50 5.49 3.18
CA VAL A 66 -5.29 6.62 2.27
C VAL A 66 -4.89 6.15 0.87
N GLY A 67 -3.99 5.16 0.78
CA GLY A 67 -3.60 4.54 -0.50
C GLY A 67 -4.78 3.91 -1.22
N HIS A 68 -5.63 3.16 -0.50
CA HIS A 68 -6.85 2.57 -1.05
C HIS A 68 -7.88 3.62 -1.44
N MET A 69 -8.03 4.71 -0.68
CA MET A 69 -8.94 5.80 -1.04
C MET A 69 -8.62 6.34 -2.44
N ILE A 70 -7.36 6.68 -2.67
CA ILE A 70 -6.94 7.24 -3.97
C ILE A 70 -6.93 6.13 -5.03
N GLY A 71 -6.30 4.99 -4.74
CA GLY A 71 -6.16 3.88 -5.68
C GLY A 71 -7.48 3.29 -6.18
N ILE A 72 -8.35 2.87 -5.25
CA ILE A 72 -9.65 2.29 -5.58
C ILE A 72 -10.61 3.37 -6.12
N GLY A 73 -10.54 4.61 -5.59
CA GLY A 73 -11.31 5.74 -6.08
C GLY A 73 -11.00 6.05 -7.55
N THR A 74 -9.72 6.18 -7.91
CA THR A 74 -9.29 6.39 -9.29
C THR A 74 -9.60 5.17 -10.14
N SER A 75 -9.32 3.95 -9.67
CA SER A 75 -9.56 2.71 -10.42
C SER A 75 -11.04 2.54 -10.80
N SER A 76 -11.95 2.82 -9.87
CA SER A 76 -13.39 2.74 -10.11
C SER A 76 -13.85 3.77 -11.16
N LEU A 77 -13.37 5.02 -11.05
CA LEU A 77 -13.70 6.06 -12.02
C LEU A 77 -13.11 5.77 -13.41
N VAL A 78 -11.90 5.21 -13.46
CA VAL A 78 -11.25 4.78 -14.71
C VAL A 78 -12.05 3.66 -15.37
N ALA A 79 -12.50 2.66 -14.60
CA ALA A 79 -13.33 1.57 -15.12
C ALA A 79 -14.65 2.11 -15.71
N LEU A 80 -15.30 3.07 -15.03
CA LEU A 80 -16.51 3.74 -15.53
C LEU A 80 -16.25 4.53 -16.82
N ALA A 81 -15.16 5.31 -16.88
CA ALA A 81 -14.79 6.08 -18.07
C ALA A 81 -14.50 5.17 -19.28
N ARG A 82 -13.71 4.10 -19.06
CA ARG A 82 -13.45 3.06 -20.07
C ARG A 82 -14.72 2.36 -20.53
N GLY A 83 -15.64 2.03 -19.62
CA GLY A 83 -16.93 1.43 -19.95
C GLY A 83 -17.80 2.32 -20.85
N ARG A 84 -17.65 3.65 -20.75
CA ARG A 84 -18.31 4.65 -21.62
C ARG A 84 -17.55 4.92 -22.93
N GLY A 85 -16.38 4.31 -23.13
CA GLY A 85 -15.50 4.60 -24.27
C GLY A 85 -14.72 5.92 -24.16
N ASP A 86 -14.73 6.56 -22.99
CA ASP A 86 -14.06 7.84 -22.76
C ASP A 86 -12.63 7.64 -22.24
N LEU A 87 -11.71 7.39 -23.18
CA LEU A 87 -10.30 7.20 -22.86
C LEU A 87 -9.64 8.49 -22.35
N GLN A 88 -10.11 9.66 -22.77
CA GLN A 88 -9.52 10.94 -22.35
C GLN A 88 -9.79 11.20 -20.87
N GLU A 89 -11.01 10.94 -20.42
CA GLU A 89 -11.36 11.05 -19.00
C GLU A 89 -10.58 10.02 -18.17
N ALA A 90 -10.45 8.77 -18.66
CA ALA A 90 -9.65 7.76 -17.97
C ALA A 90 -8.19 8.19 -17.78
N ILE A 91 -7.58 8.77 -18.81
CA ILE A 91 -6.21 9.31 -18.74
C ILE A 91 -6.14 10.50 -17.77
N ARG A 92 -7.10 11.43 -17.82
CA ARG A 92 -7.18 12.59 -16.92
C ARG A 92 -7.23 12.17 -15.45
N LEU A 93 -7.99 11.12 -15.12
CA LEU A 93 -8.08 10.58 -13.76
C LEU A 93 -6.73 10.08 -13.23
N VAL A 94 -5.99 9.32 -14.04
CA VAL A 94 -4.66 8.80 -13.65
C VAL A 94 -3.64 9.95 -13.56
N HIS A 95 -3.72 10.92 -14.46
CA HIS A 95 -2.89 12.14 -14.46
C HIS A 95 -3.08 13.01 -13.20
N ASN A 96 -4.27 12.98 -12.60
CA ASN A 96 -4.55 13.64 -11.32
C ASN A 96 -4.16 12.78 -10.12
N ALA A 97 -4.38 11.47 -10.20
CA ALA A 97 -4.11 10.54 -9.10
C ALA A 97 -2.62 10.45 -8.76
N PHE A 98 -1.74 10.35 -9.78
CA PHE A 98 -0.31 10.20 -9.55
C PHE A 98 0.33 11.37 -8.75
N PRO A 99 0.18 12.65 -9.14
CA PRO A 99 0.72 13.76 -8.35
C PRO A 99 0.02 13.90 -7.00
N LEU A 100 -1.27 13.54 -6.89
CA LEU A 100 -1.97 13.50 -5.61
C LEU A 100 -1.34 12.49 -4.65
N LEU A 101 -0.96 11.30 -5.12
CA LEU A 101 -0.26 10.29 -4.31
C LEU A 101 1.10 10.81 -3.80
N LEU A 102 1.86 11.52 -4.62
CA LEU A 102 3.12 12.13 -4.21
C LEU A 102 2.90 13.18 -3.13
N LEU A 103 1.94 14.10 -3.35
CA LEU A 103 1.62 15.17 -2.41
C LEU A 103 1.15 14.62 -1.07
N VAL A 104 0.20 13.67 -1.09
CA VAL A 104 -0.34 13.04 0.11
C VAL A 104 0.70 12.19 0.81
N GLY A 105 1.58 11.50 0.06
CA GLY A 105 2.67 10.71 0.62
C GLY A 105 3.71 11.56 1.36
N ILE A 106 4.07 12.71 0.79
CA ILE A 106 4.95 13.69 1.45
C ILE A 106 4.27 14.22 2.71
N GLY A 107 2.97 14.55 2.63
CA GLY A 107 2.18 14.97 3.78
C GLY A 107 2.13 13.93 4.89
N LEU A 108 1.89 12.66 4.57
CA LEU A 108 1.91 11.55 5.53
C LEU A 108 3.29 11.31 6.13
N THR A 109 4.35 11.50 5.34
CA THR A 109 5.73 11.40 5.84
C THR A 109 5.99 12.49 6.88
N ALA A 110 5.70 13.75 6.55
CA ALA A 110 5.89 14.88 7.46
C ALA A 110 5.03 14.74 8.73
N PHE A 111 3.76 14.39 8.57
CA PHE A 111 2.83 14.16 9.68
C PHE A 111 3.30 13.00 10.56
N GLY A 112 3.60 11.86 9.96
CA GLY A 112 4.02 10.66 10.69
C GLY A 112 5.29 10.85 11.49
N LEU A 113 6.31 11.52 10.92
CA LEU A 113 7.56 11.81 11.62
C LEU A 113 7.40 12.82 12.76
N ALA A 114 6.47 13.78 12.62
CA ALA A 114 6.22 14.79 13.65
C ALA A 114 5.35 14.26 14.81
N PHE A 115 4.42 13.35 14.52
CA PHE A 115 3.40 12.90 15.49
C PHE A 115 3.56 11.44 15.96
N SER A 116 4.56 10.68 15.46
CA SER A 116 4.80 9.28 15.88
C SER A 116 4.95 9.12 17.39
N ASP A 117 5.66 10.06 18.02
CA ASP A 117 5.98 10.01 19.44
C ASP A 117 4.70 10.22 20.27
N SER A 118 3.93 11.27 19.96
CA SER A 118 2.66 11.58 20.59
C SER A 118 1.62 10.45 20.40
N TYR A 119 1.60 9.83 19.22
CA TYR A 119 0.73 8.68 18.95
C TYR A 119 1.04 7.49 19.86
N LEU A 120 2.31 7.13 20.03
CA LEU A 120 2.72 6.03 20.88
C LEU A 120 2.51 6.32 22.37
N LEU A 121 2.74 7.58 22.79
CA LEU A 121 2.44 8.00 24.16
C LEU A 121 0.94 7.94 24.47
N LEU A 122 0.09 8.30 23.51
CA LEU A 122 -1.37 8.19 23.67
C LEU A 122 -1.83 6.73 23.86
N LEU A 123 -1.14 5.79 23.22
CA LEU A 123 -1.38 4.35 23.41
C LEU A 123 -0.91 3.84 24.78
N GLY A 124 -0.14 4.62 25.54
CA GLY A 124 0.47 4.20 26.80
C GLY A 124 1.76 3.40 26.63
N ALA A 125 2.39 3.45 25.45
CA ALA A 125 3.66 2.78 25.22
C ALA A 125 4.78 3.41 26.06
N SER A 126 5.61 2.58 26.69
CA SER A 126 6.74 3.05 27.51
C SER A 126 7.97 2.14 27.37
N GLY A 127 9.12 2.61 27.88
CA GLY A 127 10.37 1.85 27.94
C GLY A 127 10.84 1.32 26.58
N ALA A 128 11.31 0.07 26.57
CA ALA A 128 11.85 -0.59 25.38
C ALA A 128 10.79 -0.74 24.26
N VAL A 129 9.53 -1.00 24.61
CA VAL A 129 8.44 -1.16 23.64
C VAL A 129 8.17 0.15 22.89
N PHE A 130 8.18 1.28 23.59
CA PHE A 130 8.09 2.60 22.96
C PHE A 130 9.23 2.83 21.97
N ALA A 131 10.48 2.58 22.37
CA ALA A 131 11.64 2.80 21.52
C ALA A 131 11.58 1.95 20.23
N MET A 132 11.20 0.67 20.37
CA MET A 132 11.01 -0.24 19.24
C MET A 132 9.89 0.20 18.30
N ALA A 133 8.70 0.50 18.84
CA ALA A 133 7.56 0.96 18.06
C ALA A 133 7.85 2.28 17.33
N ASN A 134 8.55 3.21 18.00
CA ASN A 134 8.90 4.51 17.44
C ASN A 134 9.89 4.38 16.29
N ALA A 135 10.97 3.61 16.49
CA ALA A 135 11.94 3.35 15.43
C ALA A 135 11.28 2.67 14.21
N TYR A 136 10.37 1.74 14.46
CA TYR A 136 9.59 1.07 13.41
C TYR A 136 8.71 2.05 12.64
N LEU A 137 7.91 2.88 13.34
CA LEU A 137 7.02 3.87 12.73
C LEU A 137 7.75 4.93 11.93
N LYS A 138 8.86 5.47 12.45
CA LYS A 138 9.61 6.53 11.75
C LYS A 138 10.14 6.04 10.41
N VAL A 139 10.64 4.81 10.35
CA VAL A 139 11.08 4.19 9.09
C VAL A 139 9.90 4.01 8.12
N LEU A 140 8.78 3.44 8.58
CA LEU A 140 7.61 3.26 7.73
C LEU A 140 7.07 4.58 7.19
N PHE A 141 6.97 5.61 8.04
CA PHE A 141 6.49 6.92 7.63
C PHE A 141 7.44 7.59 6.64
N ALA A 142 8.75 7.44 6.79
CA ALA A 142 9.73 7.90 5.80
C ALA A 142 9.51 7.24 4.41
N GLY A 143 8.97 6.02 4.38
CA GLY A 143 8.60 5.29 3.17
C GLY A 143 7.22 5.59 2.59
N SER A 144 6.41 6.46 3.21
CA SER A 144 4.97 6.60 2.90
C SER A 144 4.67 6.88 1.43
N VAL A 145 5.49 7.70 0.76
CA VAL A 145 5.33 8.03 -0.67
C VAL A 145 5.32 6.77 -1.52
N PHE A 146 6.30 5.90 -1.32
CA PHE A 146 6.43 4.68 -2.10
C PHE A 146 5.38 3.64 -1.75
N MET A 147 5.00 3.56 -0.47
CA MET A 147 3.90 2.69 -0.03
C MET A 147 2.59 3.10 -0.69
N LEU A 148 2.27 4.40 -0.72
CA LEU A 148 1.08 4.89 -1.41
C LEU A 148 1.13 4.57 -2.91
N LEU A 149 2.27 4.75 -3.57
CA LEU A 149 2.41 4.39 -4.99
C LEU A 149 2.16 2.90 -5.21
N ALA A 150 2.76 2.02 -4.40
CA ALA A 150 2.57 0.59 -4.52
C ALA A 150 1.10 0.18 -4.34
N ILE A 151 0.45 0.70 -3.31
CA ILE A 151 -0.93 0.37 -2.94
C ILE A 151 -1.92 0.93 -3.96
N ALA A 152 -1.74 2.18 -4.40
CA ALA A 152 -2.72 2.85 -5.24
C ALA A 152 -2.59 2.53 -6.72
N LEU A 153 -1.38 2.23 -7.21
CA LEU A 153 -1.15 1.91 -8.62
C LEU A 153 -1.47 0.44 -8.94
N ASP A 154 -1.38 -0.49 -7.99
CA ASP A 154 -1.71 -1.90 -8.20
C ASP A 154 -3.11 -2.11 -8.82
N PRO A 155 -4.21 -1.60 -8.24
CA PRO A 155 -5.55 -1.77 -8.82
C PRO A 155 -5.70 -1.06 -10.17
N LEU A 156 -4.95 0.03 -10.41
CA LEU A 156 -4.97 0.72 -11.71
C LEU A 156 -4.32 -0.11 -12.80
N VAL A 157 -3.20 -0.78 -12.53
CA VAL A 157 -2.53 -1.69 -13.48
C VAL A 157 -3.42 -2.89 -13.79
N ARG A 158 -4.13 -3.42 -12.79
CA ARG A 158 -5.13 -4.48 -13.00
C ARG A 158 -6.25 -4.01 -13.93
N ASN A 159 -6.78 -2.80 -13.70
CA ASN A 159 -7.82 -2.20 -14.54
C ASN A 159 -7.32 -1.83 -15.95
N ASP A 160 -6.03 -1.60 -16.14
CA ASP A 160 -5.41 -1.41 -17.46
C ASP A 160 -5.15 -2.75 -18.20
N GLY A 161 -5.71 -3.86 -17.68
CA GLY A 161 -5.68 -5.18 -18.32
C GLY A 161 -4.38 -5.95 -18.10
N LYS A 162 -3.58 -5.58 -17.09
CA LYS A 162 -2.31 -6.25 -16.75
C LYS A 162 -2.30 -6.87 -15.33
N PRO A 163 -3.31 -7.67 -14.93
CA PRO A 163 -3.36 -8.24 -13.58
C PRO A 163 -2.17 -9.17 -13.26
N GLY A 164 -1.64 -9.87 -14.26
CA GLY A 164 -0.43 -10.70 -14.09
C GLY A 164 0.82 -9.87 -13.75
N PHE A 165 0.98 -8.69 -14.34
CA PHE A 165 2.12 -7.81 -14.02
C PHE A 165 1.99 -7.22 -12.61
N ALA A 166 0.79 -6.81 -12.21
CA ALA A 166 0.51 -6.36 -10.84
C ALA A 166 0.84 -7.45 -9.82
N MET A 167 0.39 -8.69 -10.06
CA MET A 167 0.73 -9.85 -9.23
C MET A 167 2.24 -10.08 -9.15
N ILE A 168 2.96 -10.05 -10.28
CA ILE A 168 4.42 -10.24 -10.29
C ILE A 168 5.12 -9.17 -9.43
N CYS A 169 4.74 -7.90 -9.57
CA CYS A 169 5.32 -6.82 -8.76
C CYS A 169 5.14 -7.10 -7.26
N MET A 170 3.93 -7.48 -6.86
CA MET A 170 3.61 -7.79 -5.47
C MET A 170 4.38 -9.02 -4.97
N VAL A 171 4.41 -10.12 -5.71
CA VAL A 171 5.13 -11.35 -5.33
C VAL A 171 6.63 -11.10 -5.21
N VAL A 172 7.23 -10.38 -6.17
CA VAL A 172 8.64 -10.00 -6.12
C VAL A 172 8.92 -9.11 -4.90
N GLY A 173 8.02 -8.17 -4.59
CA GLY A 173 8.09 -7.36 -3.38
C GLY A 173 8.12 -8.21 -2.11
N VAL A 174 7.21 -9.16 -1.97
CA VAL A 174 7.15 -10.08 -0.82
C VAL A 174 8.41 -10.93 -0.71
N LEU A 175 8.89 -11.50 -1.82
CA LEU A 175 10.11 -12.31 -1.80
C LEU A 175 11.34 -11.50 -1.42
N ILE A 176 11.43 -10.25 -1.89
CA ILE A 176 12.53 -9.36 -1.52
C ILE A 176 12.42 -8.95 -0.05
N ASN A 177 11.22 -8.65 0.43
CA ASN A 177 11.00 -8.40 1.85
C ASN A 177 11.49 -9.57 2.71
N LEU A 178 11.10 -10.80 2.36
CA LEU A 178 11.52 -12.02 3.04
C LEU A 178 13.04 -12.18 3.12
N VAL A 179 13.72 -11.97 1.99
CA VAL A 179 15.19 -12.06 1.92
C VAL A 179 15.83 -10.95 2.76
N LEU A 180 15.31 -9.73 2.70
CA LEU A 180 15.81 -8.59 3.45
C LEU A 180 15.55 -8.75 4.95
N ASP A 181 14.43 -9.32 5.37
CA ASP A 181 14.15 -9.61 6.78
C ASP A 181 15.15 -10.63 7.33
N TYR A 182 15.42 -11.71 6.59
CA TYR A 182 16.47 -12.65 6.99
C TYR A 182 17.84 -11.95 7.12
N ILE A 183 18.20 -11.06 6.20
CA ILE A 183 19.48 -10.35 6.23
C ILE A 183 19.53 -9.31 7.36
N PHE A 184 18.58 -8.39 7.42
CA PHE A 184 18.59 -7.26 8.35
C PHE A 184 18.22 -7.68 9.78
N VAL A 185 17.21 -8.52 9.93
CA VAL A 185 16.71 -8.93 11.25
C VAL A 185 17.59 -10.05 11.82
N MET A 186 17.79 -11.15 11.10
CA MET A 186 18.48 -12.33 11.63
C MET A 186 20.01 -12.25 11.52
N ARG A 187 20.56 -11.80 10.37
CA ARG A 187 22.02 -11.80 10.16
C ARG A 187 22.70 -10.55 10.69
N MET A 188 22.10 -9.39 10.51
CA MET A 188 22.66 -8.10 10.94
C MET A 188 22.18 -7.66 12.33
N GLY A 189 21.19 -8.33 12.92
CA GLY A 189 20.70 -8.02 14.26
C GLY A 189 20.05 -6.64 14.39
N MET A 190 19.53 -6.07 13.31
CA MET A 190 18.91 -4.74 13.30
C MET A 190 17.52 -4.70 13.95
N GLY A 191 17.02 -5.85 14.41
CA GLY A 191 15.75 -5.99 15.11
C GLY A 191 14.55 -5.44 14.32
N VAL A 192 13.62 -4.79 15.02
CA VAL A 192 12.40 -4.23 14.43
C VAL A 192 12.70 -3.15 13.38
N THR A 193 13.76 -2.36 13.55
CA THR A 193 14.15 -1.34 12.57
C THR A 193 14.57 -1.98 11.25
N GLY A 194 15.27 -3.11 11.30
CA GLY A 194 15.60 -3.91 10.12
C GLY A 194 14.35 -4.36 9.35
N ALA A 195 13.36 -4.87 10.06
CA ALA A 195 12.09 -5.30 9.46
C ALA A 195 11.32 -4.13 8.81
N ALA A 196 11.31 -2.96 9.46
CA ALA A 196 10.70 -1.76 8.87
C ALA A 196 11.43 -1.32 7.58
N ILE A 197 12.77 -1.36 7.56
CA ILE A 197 13.56 -1.00 6.38
C ILE A 197 13.30 -1.98 5.23
N ALA A 198 13.31 -3.29 5.52
CA ALA A 198 12.98 -4.33 4.54
C ALA A 198 11.58 -4.11 3.93
N THR A 199 10.61 -3.76 4.78
CA THR A 199 9.23 -3.44 4.35
C THR A 199 9.20 -2.24 3.42
N VAL A 200 9.86 -1.13 3.78
CA VAL A 200 9.91 0.07 2.95
C VAL A 200 10.60 -0.20 1.62
N ILE A 201 11.69 -0.98 1.60
CA ILE A 201 12.39 -1.33 0.35
C ILE A 201 11.49 -2.16 -0.57
N ALA A 202 10.76 -3.14 -0.02
CA ALA A 202 9.84 -3.96 -0.79
C ALA A 202 8.68 -3.15 -1.39
N PHE A 203 8.07 -2.26 -0.61
CA PHE A 203 7.08 -1.32 -1.13
C PHE A 203 7.67 -0.34 -2.15
N SER A 204 8.89 0.13 -1.92
CA SER A 204 9.61 1.01 -2.85
C SER A 204 9.83 0.34 -4.19
N LEU A 205 10.28 -0.91 -4.20
CA LEU A 205 10.43 -1.66 -5.43
C LEU A 205 9.10 -1.80 -6.18
N SER A 206 8.04 -2.25 -5.49
CA SER A 206 6.71 -2.39 -6.09
C SER A 206 6.19 -1.06 -6.64
N GLY A 207 6.27 0.01 -5.85
CA GLY A 207 5.83 1.35 -6.22
C GLY A 207 6.62 1.91 -7.41
N ILE A 208 7.93 1.68 -7.46
CA ILE A 208 8.78 2.08 -8.59
C ILE A 208 8.42 1.28 -9.84
N LEU A 209 8.29 -0.05 -9.77
CA LEU A 209 7.94 -0.89 -10.92
C LEU A 209 6.57 -0.52 -11.51
N LEU A 210 5.57 -0.31 -10.66
CA LEU A 210 4.23 0.11 -11.08
C LEU A 210 4.24 1.53 -11.65
N SER A 211 5.02 2.45 -11.06
CA SER A 211 5.20 3.79 -11.62
C SER A 211 5.85 3.73 -13.01
N LEU A 212 6.95 2.98 -13.16
CA LEU A 212 7.64 2.80 -14.44
C LEU A 212 6.72 2.19 -15.51
N TYR A 213 5.85 1.26 -15.14
CA TYR A 213 4.82 0.75 -16.05
C TYR A 213 3.96 1.87 -16.63
N PHE A 214 3.45 2.78 -15.81
CA PHE A 214 2.62 3.90 -16.27
C PHE A 214 3.36 4.92 -17.13
N PHE A 215 4.67 5.08 -16.98
CA PHE A 215 5.48 5.91 -17.90
C PHE A 215 5.89 5.18 -19.19
N SER A 216 5.82 3.84 -19.19
CA SER A 216 6.21 3.00 -20.31
C SER A 216 5.20 3.05 -21.48
N ARG A 217 5.63 2.53 -22.64
CA ARG A 217 4.77 2.32 -23.81
C ARG A 217 3.74 1.18 -23.64
N TRP A 218 3.86 0.39 -22.58
CA TRP A 218 3.00 -0.77 -22.36
C TRP A 218 1.68 -0.41 -21.67
N ALA A 219 1.64 0.72 -20.96
CA ALA A 219 0.43 1.23 -20.32
C ALA A 219 -0.56 1.79 -21.34
N GLY A 220 -1.82 1.35 -21.25
CA GLY A 220 -2.94 1.94 -21.99
C GLY A 220 -3.31 3.32 -21.44
N LEU A 221 -3.14 3.54 -20.14
CA LEU A 221 -3.37 4.80 -19.43
C LEU A 221 -2.06 5.54 -19.13
N ARG A 222 -1.24 5.74 -20.17
CA ARG A 222 0.13 6.26 -20.03
C ARG A 222 0.17 7.66 -19.38
N LEU A 223 1.04 7.80 -18.38
CA LEU A 223 1.40 9.09 -17.79
C LEU A 223 2.30 9.87 -18.74
N LYS A 224 1.97 11.14 -18.96
CA LYS A 224 2.81 12.09 -19.71
C LYS A 224 3.28 13.17 -18.75
N TYR A 225 4.58 13.45 -18.72
CA TYR A 225 5.17 14.48 -17.84
C TYR A 225 4.52 15.86 -17.99
N ARG A 226 4.02 16.19 -19.19
CA ARG A 226 3.34 17.47 -19.49
C ARG A 226 1.89 17.54 -19.02
N ALA A 227 1.37 16.51 -18.37
CA ALA A 227 -0.03 16.40 -18.00
C ALA A 227 -0.24 16.11 -16.50
N PHE A 228 0.76 16.33 -15.66
CA PHE A 228 0.53 16.39 -14.22
C PHE A 228 -0.36 17.60 -13.90
N CYS A 229 -1.65 17.34 -13.71
CA CYS A 229 -2.64 18.33 -13.37
C CYS A 229 -3.26 17.94 -12.02
N LEU A 230 -3.36 18.90 -11.10
CA LEU A 230 -4.12 18.75 -9.86
C LEU A 230 -5.40 19.58 -10.00
N GLU A 231 -6.41 19.00 -10.64
CA GLU A 231 -7.73 19.59 -10.81
C GLU A 231 -8.58 19.30 -9.57
N PRO A 232 -8.96 20.30 -8.76
CA PRO A 232 -9.67 20.07 -7.50
C PRO A 232 -10.98 19.30 -7.66
N GLY A 233 -11.72 19.54 -8.75
CA GLY A 233 -12.96 18.82 -9.05
C GLY A 233 -12.73 17.32 -9.30
N THR A 234 -11.68 16.97 -10.04
CA THR A 234 -11.29 15.58 -10.32
C THR A 234 -10.80 14.88 -9.04
N ILE A 235 -9.97 15.57 -8.25
CA ILE A 235 -9.49 15.08 -6.95
C ILE A 235 -10.66 14.81 -6.00
N PHE A 236 -11.58 15.76 -5.86
CA PHE A 236 -12.76 15.59 -5.02
C PHE A 236 -13.60 14.38 -5.44
N ARG A 237 -13.75 14.15 -6.76
CA ARG A 237 -14.46 12.99 -7.27
C ARG A 237 -13.75 11.68 -6.93
N ILE A 238 -12.43 11.61 -7.09
CA ILE A 238 -11.60 10.45 -6.71
C ILE A 238 -11.79 10.14 -5.22
N MET A 239 -11.62 11.15 -4.37
CA MET A 239 -11.72 11.01 -2.92
C MET A 239 -13.12 10.56 -2.49
N LYS A 240 -14.18 11.13 -3.08
CA LYS A 240 -15.57 10.75 -2.79
C LYS A 240 -15.88 9.29 -3.15
N VAL A 241 -15.39 8.82 -4.29
CA VAL A 241 -15.58 7.41 -4.71
C VAL A 241 -14.73 6.46 -3.88
N GLY A 242 -13.54 6.90 -3.45
CA GLY A 242 -12.64 6.14 -2.59
C GLY A 242 -13.04 6.08 -1.11
N LEU A 243 -13.88 7.01 -0.66
CA LEU A 243 -14.24 7.18 0.75
C LEU A 243 -14.78 5.89 1.42
N PRO A 244 -15.60 5.03 0.77
CA PRO A 244 -16.01 3.77 1.38
C PRO A 244 -14.84 2.82 1.65
N SER A 245 -13.85 2.76 0.75
CA SER A 245 -12.66 1.92 0.93
C SER A 245 -11.76 2.46 2.05
N PHE A 246 -11.64 3.78 2.15
CA PHE A 246 -11.00 4.44 3.28
C PHE A 246 -11.70 4.06 4.59
N ALA A 247 -13.02 4.23 4.66
CA ALA A 247 -13.80 3.97 5.86
C ALA A 247 -13.64 2.52 6.34
N MET A 248 -13.69 1.55 5.43
CA MET A 248 -13.48 0.13 5.76
C MET A 248 -12.10 -0.13 6.40
N GLN A 249 -11.04 0.43 5.82
CA GLN A 249 -9.69 0.27 6.35
C GLN A 249 -9.50 1.04 7.66
N PHE A 250 -10.04 2.26 7.73
CA PHE A 250 -9.99 3.08 8.94
C PHE A 250 -10.75 2.43 10.10
N SER A 251 -11.90 1.80 9.86
CA SER A 251 -12.62 1.01 10.87
C SER A 251 -11.75 -0.13 11.41
N THR A 252 -11.01 -0.82 10.53
CA THR A 252 -10.06 -1.87 10.94
C THR A 252 -8.94 -1.30 11.80
N SER A 253 -8.35 -0.17 11.38
CA SER A 253 -7.33 0.56 12.18
C SER A 253 -7.87 0.95 13.55
N PHE A 254 -9.08 1.50 13.62
CA PHE A 254 -9.69 1.96 14.85
C PHE A 254 -9.96 0.82 15.82
N LEU A 255 -10.42 -0.34 15.31
CA LEU A 255 -10.60 -1.55 16.10
C LEU A 255 -9.26 -2.02 16.71
N LEU A 256 -8.20 -2.10 15.91
CA LEU A 256 -6.88 -2.50 16.41
C LEU A 256 -6.30 -1.50 17.40
N PHE A 257 -6.47 -0.20 17.15
CA PHE A 257 -6.07 0.86 18.08
C PHE A 257 -6.77 0.69 19.44
N THR A 258 -8.09 0.48 19.43
CA THR A 258 -8.88 0.30 20.66
C THR A 258 -8.44 -0.96 21.40
N ASN A 259 -8.21 -2.06 20.68
CA ASN A 259 -7.71 -3.30 21.27
C ASN A 259 -6.35 -3.10 21.95
N ASN A 260 -5.40 -2.45 21.27
CA ASN A 260 -4.07 -2.16 21.82
C ASN A 260 -4.14 -1.24 23.04
N TYR A 261 -4.96 -0.20 22.98
CA TYR A 261 -5.15 0.71 24.10
C TYR A 261 -5.73 -0.01 25.32
N MET A 262 -6.71 -0.90 25.13
CA MET A 262 -7.29 -1.68 26.23
C MET A 262 -6.28 -2.66 26.84
N LEU A 263 -5.48 -3.33 26.01
CA LEU A 263 -4.45 -4.25 26.50
C LEU A 263 -3.41 -3.54 27.36
N LEU A 264 -2.89 -2.38 26.94
CA LEU A 264 -1.89 -1.65 27.72
C LEU A 264 -2.43 -0.98 28.99
N LYS A 265 -3.74 -0.73 29.06
CA LYS A 265 -4.38 -0.08 30.22
C LYS A 265 -4.81 -1.06 31.30
N TYR A 266 -5.13 -2.30 30.93
CA TYR A 266 -5.75 -3.29 31.83
C TYR A 266 -4.95 -4.59 32.00
N CYS A 267 -3.81 -4.76 31.33
CA CYS A 267 -2.86 -5.87 31.54
C CYS A 267 -1.47 -5.32 31.88
#